data_AF-A0A7X9P9K8-F1
#
_entry.id   AF-A0A7X9P9K8-F1
#
_cell.length_a   1.000
_cell.length_b   1.000
_cell.length_c   1.000
_cell.angle_alpha   90.00
_cell.angle_beta   90.00
_cell.angle_gamma   90.00
#
_symmetry.space_group_name_H-M   'P 1'
#
loop_
_entity.id
_entity.type
_entity.pdbx_description
1 polymer ?
#
loop_
_entity_poly.entity_id
_entity_poly.type
_entity_poly.pdbx_seq_one_letter_code
_entity_poly.pdbx_strand_id
1 'polypeptide(L)'
;MSMRDRFAKHQDEVWRKLSEELGGVFKDEEGWRHDEVEIREGDWTVRLSFTAHAGRRSEAIYTCFRAPYVNPEKFRFELYREELAHSIGKLLGMQDVQIGDPTVDKMFMIKATDEEKLKKLLADEELRKLLATERDLHVVVRDAGQGFAAGFPEGVDELVVEVPGKVDDGERLKRLYRLFALLLHGIGRFSSAYRSDSVALPKG
;
A
#
# COMPACT_ATOMS: atom_id res chain seq x y z
N MET A 1 14.25 -31.70 1.71
CA MET A 1 13.53 -30.41 1.61
C MET A 1 14.16 -29.44 2.60
N SER A 2 14.65 -28.30 2.12
CA SER A 2 15.32 -27.30 2.96
C SER A 2 14.33 -26.59 3.87
N MET A 3 14.81 -26.01 4.97
CA MET A 3 14.01 -25.13 5.83
C MET A 3 13.46 -23.93 5.03
N ARG A 4 14.23 -23.42 4.06
CA ARG A 4 13.79 -22.36 3.14
C ARG A 4 12.60 -22.78 2.28
N ASP A 5 12.62 -24.00 1.74
CA ASP A 5 11.54 -24.54 0.90
C ASP A 5 10.24 -24.72 1.69
N ARG A 6 10.34 -25.03 2.99
CA ARG A 6 9.18 -25.14 3.88
C ARG A 6 8.53 -23.79 4.15
N PHE A 7 9.33 -22.76 4.38
CA PHE A 7 8.83 -21.40 4.61
C PHE A 7 8.17 -20.82 3.35
N ALA A 8 8.76 -21.03 2.17
CA ALA A 8 8.16 -20.62 0.91
C ALA A 8 6.78 -21.27 0.71
N LYS A 9 6.69 -22.61 0.83
CA LYS A 9 5.42 -23.33 0.70
C LYS A 9 4.34 -22.86 1.67
N HIS A 10 4.70 -22.62 2.93
CA HIS A 10 3.75 -22.12 3.92
C HIS A 10 3.22 -20.73 3.54
N GLN A 11 4.10 -19.86 3.07
CA GLN A 11 3.74 -18.53 2.61
C GLN A 11 2.80 -18.58 1.40
N ASP A 12 3.08 -19.44 0.42
CA ASP A 12 2.21 -19.62 -0.75
C ASP A 12 0.82 -20.13 -0.35
N GLU A 13 0.76 -21.06 0.62
CA GLU A 13 -0.51 -21.56 1.18
C GLU A 13 -1.32 -20.44 1.84
N VAL A 14 -0.66 -19.57 2.62
CA VAL A 14 -1.32 -18.44 3.28
C VAL A 14 -1.86 -17.45 2.25
N TRP A 15 -1.07 -17.11 1.23
CA TRP A 15 -1.45 -16.13 0.21
C TRP A 15 -2.52 -16.67 -0.75
N ARG A 16 -2.45 -17.96 -1.09
CA ARG A 16 -3.50 -18.64 -1.85
C ARG A 16 -4.82 -18.62 -1.09
N LYS A 17 -4.82 -18.99 0.19
CA LYS A 17 -6.02 -18.93 1.03
C LYS A 17 -6.57 -17.50 1.14
N LEU A 18 -5.71 -16.52 1.33
CA LEU A 18 -6.10 -15.11 1.33
C LEU A 18 -6.78 -14.72 0.01
N SER A 19 -6.21 -15.13 -1.13
CA SER A 19 -6.79 -14.85 -2.44
C SER A 19 -8.18 -15.46 -2.59
N GLU A 20 -8.38 -16.69 -2.14
CA GLU A 20 -9.69 -17.35 -2.16
C GLU A 20 -10.72 -16.62 -1.29
N GLU A 21 -10.32 -16.22 -0.07
CA GLU A 21 -11.19 -15.53 0.88
C GLU A 21 -11.56 -14.10 0.42
N LEU A 22 -10.67 -13.43 -0.32
CA LEU A 22 -10.89 -12.08 -0.85
C LEU A 22 -11.41 -12.08 -2.30
N GLY A 23 -11.67 -13.25 -2.90
CA GLY A 23 -12.12 -13.35 -4.30
C GLY A 23 -11.08 -12.91 -5.34
N GLY A 24 -9.80 -12.97 -4.98
CA GLY A 24 -8.66 -12.67 -5.84
C GLY A 24 -8.11 -13.87 -6.59
N VAL A 25 -6.97 -13.65 -7.25
CA VAL A 25 -6.23 -14.65 -8.03
C VAL A 25 -4.80 -14.69 -7.53
N PHE A 26 -4.36 -15.86 -7.07
CA PHE A 26 -2.95 -16.13 -6.78
C PHE A 26 -2.21 -16.49 -8.08
N LYS A 27 -1.14 -15.76 -8.38
CA LYS A 27 -0.24 -16.03 -9.50
C LYS A 27 1.03 -16.67 -8.94
N ASP A 28 1.21 -17.93 -9.30
CA ASP A 28 2.41 -18.72 -9.01
C ASP A 28 3.36 -18.58 -10.22
N GLU A 29 4.34 -17.71 -10.10
CA GLU A 29 5.43 -17.54 -11.06
C GLU A 29 6.74 -18.01 -10.40
N GLU A 30 7.66 -18.62 -11.16
CA GLU A 30 8.87 -19.21 -10.58
C GLU A 30 9.74 -18.17 -9.84
N GLY A 31 9.75 -18.23 -8.50
CA GLY A 31 10.68 -17.53 -7.62
C GLY A 31 10.01 -16.67 -6.55
N TRP A 32 10.61 -16.60 -5.35
CA TRP A 32 10.03 -15.96 -4.16
C TRP A 32 9.68 -14.46 -4.26
N ARG A 33 10.08 -13.78 -5.33
CA ARG A 33 9.75 -12.37 -5.64
C ARG A 33 8.56 -12.22 -6.58
N HIS A 34 8.06 -13.33 -7.10
CA HIS A 34 7.07 -13.37 -8.17
C HIS A 34 5.70 -13.86 -7.69
N ASP A 35 5.59 -14.31 -6.44
CA ASP A 35 4.29 -14.55 -5.80
C ASP A 35 3.50 -13.25 -5.77
N GLU A 36 2.34 -13.24 -6.41
CA GLU A 36 1.45 -12.10 -6.47
C GLU A 36 0.00 -12.54 -6.25
N VAL A 37 -0.74 -11.78 -5.45
CA VAL A 37 -2.20 -11.89 -5.39
C VAL A 37 -2.79 -10.64 -6.02
N GLU A 38 -3.66 -10.83 -7.02
CA GLU A 38 -4.47 -9.76 -7.59
C GLU A 38 -5.89 -9.83 -7.06
N ILE A 39 -6.39 -8.71 -6.52
CA ILE A 39 -7.73 -8.59 -5.95
C ILE A 39 -8.46 -7.45 -6.64
N ARG A 40 -9.71 -7.68 -7.04
CA ARG A 40 -10.58 -6.62 -7.59
C ARG A 40 -11.29 -5.91 -6.45
N GLU A 41 -11.00 -4.64 -6.29
CA GLU A 41 -11.66 -3.75 -5.32
C GLU A 41 -12.32 -2.62 -6.12
N GLY A 42 -13.63 -2.69 -6.35
CA GLY A 42 -14.32 -1.78 -7.26
C GLY A 42 -13.67 -1.75 -8.66
N ASP A 43 -13.29 -0.56 -9.12
CA ASP A 43 -12.60 -0.36 -10.40
C ASP A 43 -11.08 -0.59 -10.32
N TRP A 44 -10.54 -0.82 -9.12
CA TRP A 44 -9.11 -0.99 -8.89
C TRP A 44 -8.69 -2.46 -8.95
N THR A 45 -7.47 -2.69 -9.43
CA THR A 45 -6.77 -3.96 -9.23
C THR A 45 -5.71 -3.74 -8.16
N VAL A 46 -5.93 -4.32 -6.99
CA VAL A 46 -4.99 -4.33 -5.87
C VAL A 46 -4.03 -5.50 -6.04
N ARG A 47 -2.73 -5.23 -5.95
CA ARG A 47 -1.67 -6.24 -5.99
C ARG A 47 -1.03 -6.39 -4.63
N LEU A 48 -0.97 -7.61 -4.13
CA LEU A 48 -0.14 -8.02 -3.00
C LEU A 48 1.08 -8.76 -3.55
N SER A 49 2.29 -8.27 -3.28
CA SER A 49 3.54 -8.94 -3.64
C SER A 49 4.64 -8.65 -2.61
N PHE A 50 5.82 -9.23 -2.82
CA PHE A 50 7.03 -8.75 -2.14
C PHE A 50 7.71 -7.64 -2.93
N THR A 51 8.33 -6.70 -2.22
CA THR A 51 9.29 -5.75 -2.78
C THR A 51 10.57 -5.78 -1.97
N ALA A 52 11.68 -5.41 -2.60
CA ALA A 52 12.99 -5.35 -1.97
C ALA A 52 13.56 -3.94 -2.08
N HIS A 53 13.88 -3.33 -0.94
CA HIS A 53 14.55 -2.04 -0.88
C HIS A 53 16.04 -2.25 -0.62
N ALA A 54 16.88 -1.49 -1.33
CA ALA A 54 18.33 -1.56 -1.16
C ALA A 54 18.73 -1.02 0.23
N GLY A 55 19.28 -1.89 1.09
CA GLY A 55 19.85 -1.49 2.38
C GLY A 55 21.37 -1.34 2.33
N ARG A 56 21.97 -0.79 3.39
CA ARG A 56 23.42 -0.54 3.48
C ARG A 56 24.29 -1.82 3.43
N ARG A 57 23.74 -2.97 3.80
CA ARG A 57 24.46 -4.27 3.89
C ARG A 57 23.74 -5.43 3.22
N SER A 58 22.42 -5.37 3.10
CA SER A 58 21.57 -6.36 2.44
C SER A 58 20.28 -5.70 1.98
N GLU A 59 19.59 -6.32 1.03
CA GLU A 59 18.23 -5.92 0.68
C GLU A 59 17.27 -6.22 1.84
N ALA A 60 16.37 -5.29 2.12
CA ALA A 60 15.28 -5.47 3.05
C ALA A 60 14.01 -5.84 2.27
N ILE A 61 13.37 -6.95 2.64
CA ILE A 61 12.15 -7.46 2.00
C ILE A 61 10.96 -6.86 2.72
N TYR A 62 9.93 -6.49 1.95
CA TYR A 62 8.67 -5.97 2.45
C TYR A 62 7.51 -6.71 1.79
N THR A 63 6.43 -6.89 2.55
CA THR A 63 5.12 -7.27 2.02
C THR A 63 4.41 -6.00 1.59
N CYS A 64 3.92 -5.95 0.35
CA CYS A 64 3.50 -4.72 -0.31
C CYS A 64 2.11 -4.90 -0.93
N PHE A 65 1.15 -4.06 -0.52
CA PHE A 65 -0.08 -3.82 -1.26
C PHE A 65 0.08 -2.57 -2.13
N ARG A 66 -0.30 -2.64 -3.40
CA ARG A 66 -0.28 -1.48 -4.30
C ARG A 66 -1.45 -1.46 -5.26
N ALA A 67 -1.90 -0.27 -5.64
CA ALA A 67 -2.92 -0.07 -6.65
C ALA A 67 -2.73 1.28 -7.35
N PRO A 68 -2.68 1.32 -8.69
CA PRO A 68 -2.75 2.57 -9.42
C PRO A 68 -4.16 3.15 -9.34
N TYR A 69 -4.26 4.48 -9.27
CA TYR A 69 -5.54 5.18 -9.30
C TYR A 69 -5.40 6.57 -9.92
N VAL A 70 -6.53 7.12 -10.39
CA VAL A 70 -6.59 8.43 -11.02
C VAL A 70 -6.55 9.55 -9.96
N ASN A 71 -5.52 10.39 -10.01
CA ASN A 71 -5.21 11.48 -9.07
C ASN A 71 -4.85 12.81 -9.77
N PRO A 72 -5.76 13.41 -10.56
CA PRO A 72 -5.47 14.64 -11.30
C PRO A 72 -5.18 15.83 -10.38
N GLU A 73 -5.70 15.83 -9.14
CA GLU A 73 -5.45 16.87 -8.14
C GLU A 73 -4.09 16.73 -7.45
N LYS A 74 -3.32 15.67 -7.73
CA LYS A 74 -2.01 15.40 -7.09
C LYS A 74 -2.10 15.44 -5.56
N PHE A 75 -3.21 14.93 -5.01
CA PHE A 75 -3.31 14.73 -3.57
C PHE A 75 -2.43 13.54 -3.19
N ARG A 76 -1.31 13.84 -2.54
CA ARG A 76 -0.30 12.85 -2.16
C ARG A 76 -0.01 13.00 -0.69
N PHE A 77 0.24 11.88 -0.04
CA PHE A 77 0.63 11.85 1.36
C PHE A 77 1.53 10.67 1.63
N GLU A 78 2.20 10.75 2.77
CA GLU A 78 3.07 9.71 3.28
C GLU A 78 2.89 9.61 4.80
N LEU A 79 2.76 8.39 5.29
CA LEU A 79 2.63 8.06 6.70
C LEU A 79 3.58 6.92 7.01
N TYR A 80 4.51 7.15 7.94
CA TYR A 80 5.53 6.18 8.29
C TYR A 80 5.97 6.37 9.73
N ARG A 81 6.60 5.35 10.30
CA ARG A 81 7.21 5.46 11.62
C ARG A 81 8.65 5.90 11.53
N GLU A 82 9.15 6.58 12.57
CA GLU A 82 10.53 7.08 12.62
C GLU A 82 11.56 5.98 12.30
N GLU A 83 11.31 4.75 12.75
CA GLU A 83 12.19 3.61 12.50
C GLU A 83 12.32 3.26 11.01
N LEU A 84 11.32 3.59 10.18
CA LEU A 84 11.31 3.37 8.74
C LEU A 84 11.88 4.55 7.94
N ALA A 85 12.25 5.66 8.58
CA ALA A 85 12.73 6.87 7.91
C ALA A 85 13.98 6.65 7.03
N HIS A 86 14.75 5.60 7.28
CA HIS A 86 15.96 5.27 6.53
C HIS A 86 15.68 4.69 5.13
N SER A 87 14.46 4.20 4.87
CA SER A 87 14.05 3.57 3.61
C SER A 87 13.23 4.50 2.72
N ILE A 88 13.01 5.74 3.17
CA ILE A 88 12.02 6.65 2.58
C ILE A 88 12.67 7.64 1.62
N GLY A 89 12.14 7.70 0.40
CA GLY A 89 12.54 8.67 -0.62
C GLY A 89 12.03 10.08 -0.31
N LYS A 90 12.59 11.10 -0.98
CA LYS A 90 12.08 12.47 -0.85
C LYS A 90 10.87 12.69 -1.78
N LEU A 91 9.70 12.92 -1.21
CA LEU A 91 8.54 13.44 -1.92
C LEU A 91 8.55 14.97 -1.86
N LEU A 92 8.66 15.62 -3.03
CA LEU A 92 8.69 17.08 -3.12
C LEU A 92 7.28 17.67 -2.92
N GLY A 93 7.21 18.80 -2.21
CA GLY A 93 5.96 19.56 -2.04
C GLY A 93 5.07 19.10 -0.88
N MET A 94 5.46 18.08 -0.12
CA MET A 94 4.74 17.71 1.10
C MET A 94 5.23 18.49 2.31
N GLN A 95 4.34 18.76 3.25
CA GLN A 95 4.64 19.37 4.55
C GLN A 95 4.23 18.43 5.67
N ASP A 96 4.86 18.56 6.85
CA ASP A 96 4.49 17.80 8.03
C ASP A 96 3.07 18.18 8.47
N VAL A 97 2.27 17.16 8.82
CA VAL A 97 0.87 17.30 9.22
C VAL A 97 0.67 16.73 10.61
N GLN A 98 -0.17 17.40 11.40
CA GLN A 98 -0.74 16.85 12.63
C GLN A 98 -2.22 16.57 12.39
N ILE A 99 -2.65 15.33 12.56
CA ILE A 99 -4.02 14.89 12.26
C ILE A 99 -4.98 15.29 13.39
N GLY A 100 -4.47 15.47 14.59
CA GLY A 100 -5.24 15.81 15.80
C GLY A 100 -5.71 14.58 16.57
N ASP A 101 -5.27 13.38 16.18
CA ASP A 101 -5.46 12.16 16.95
C ASP A 101 -4.14 11.84 17.68
N PRO A 102 -4.09 11.94 19.02
CA PRO A 102 -2.85 11.76 19.77
C PRO A 102 -2.19 10.38 19.60
N THR A 103 -2.97 9.35 19.26
CA THR A 103 -2.45 8.01 19.04
C THR A 103 -1.72 7.94 17.71
N VAL A 104 -2.37 8.40 16.65
CA VAL A 104 -1.79 8.43 15.30
C VAL A 104 -0.60 9.39 15.23
N ASP A 105 -0.73 10.61 15.73
CA ASP A 105 0.31 11.66 15.67
C ASP A 105 1.56 11.29 16.48
N LYS A 106 1.42 10.46 17.52
CA LYS A 106 2.56 9.92 18.27
C LYS A 106 3.25 8.77 17.54
N MET A 107 2.48 7.97 16.81
CA MET A 107 2.97 6.74 16.19
C MET A 107 3.63 6.99 14.84
N PHE A 108 3.20 8.02 14.11
CA PHE A 108 3.58 8.24 12.73
C PHE A 108 4.11 9.66 12.48
N MET A 109 5.14 9.74 11.66
CA MET A 109 5.49 10.92 10.89
C MET A 109 4.55 11.00 9.68
N ILE A 110 3.95 12.16 9.47
CA ILE A 110 2.86 12.33 8.50
C ILE A 110 3.16 13.53 7.64
N LYS A 111 3.11 13.35 6.32
CA LYS A 111 3.35 14.39 5.34
C LYS A 111 2.26 14.39 4.28
N ALA A 112 1.86 15.57 3.82
CA ALA A 112 0.83 15.69 2.78
C ALA A 112 1.04 16.90 1.88
N THR A 113 0.47 16.84 0.66
CA THR A 113 0.28 18.02 -0.20
C THR A 113 -0.99 18.82 0.15
N ASP A 114 -1.95 18.21 0.87
CA ASP A 114 -3.19 18.83 1.33
C ASP A 114 -3.57 18.29 2.72
N GLU A 115 -3.32 19.09 3.75
CA GLU A 115 -3.57 18.74 5.15
C GLU A 115 -5.05 18.47 5.45
N GLU A 116 -5.95 19.27 4.87
CA GLU A 116 -7.39 19.17 5.15
C GLU A 116 -8.00 17.91 4.54
N LYS A 117 -7.58 17.52 3.34
CA LYS A 117 -7.96 16.22 2.75
C LYS A 117 -7.43 15.07 3.57
N LEU A 118 -6.18 15.13 4.03
CA LEU A 118 -5.61 14.05 4.84
C LEU A 118 -6.30 13.92 6.21
N LYS A 119 -6.61 15.02 6.88
CA LYS A 119 -7.40 15.02 8.13
C LYS A 119 -8.77 14.37 7.93
N LYS A 120 -9.46 14.70 6.82
CA LYS A 120 -10.75 14.08 6.48
C LYS A 120 -10.62 12.58 6.17
N LEU A 121 -9.54 12.17 5.51
CA LEU A 121 -9.23 10.76 5.25
C LEU A 121 -9.05 9.99 6.57
N LEU A 122 -8.22 10.52 7.46
CA LEU A 122 -7.85 9.90 8.73
C LEU A 122 -8.86 10.16 9.87
N ALA A 123 -9.96 10.86 9.61
CA ALA A 123 -11.08 10.97 10.55
C ALA A 123 -11.82 9.64 10.73
N ASP A 124 -11.72 8.73 9.74
CA ASP A 124 -12.31 7.40 9.78
C ASP A 124 -11.80 6.59 10.98
N GLU A 125 -12.72 6.16 11.84
CA GLU A 125 -12.38 5.48 13.09
C GLU A 125 -11.83 4.06 12.86
N GLU A 126 -12.34 3.34 11.85
CA GLU A 126 -11.86 2.01 11.51
C GLU A 126 -10.43 2.08 10.99
N LEU A 127 -10.17 3.04 10.09
CA LEU A 127 -8.83 3.28 9.56
C LEU A 127 -7.83 3.61 10.67
N ARG A 128 -8.18 4.50 11.60
CA ARG A 128 -7.31 4.82 12.75
C ARG A 128 -7.04 3.61 13.63
N LYS A 129 -8.04 2.78 13.90
CA LYS A 129 -7.87 1.54 14.67
C LYS A 129 -6.91 0.57 13.98
N LEU A 130 -7.04 0.39 12.67
CA LEU A 130 -6.15 -0.48 11.90
C LEU A 130 -4.72 0.07 11.88
N LEU A 131 -4.54 1.37 11.64
CA LEU A 131 -3.24 2.04 11.72
C LEU A 131 -2.58 1.84 13.09
N ALA A 132 -3.35 1.94 14.16
CA ALA A 132 -2.86 1.75 15.53
C ALA A 132 -2.42 0.31 15.84
N THR A 133 -2.81 -0.68 15.04
CA THR A 133 -2.42 -2.08 15.25
C THR A 133 -1.07 -2.44 14.63
N GLU A 134 -0.62 -1.69 13.63
CA GLU A 134 0.61 -2.02 12.89
C GLU A 134 1.83 -1.29 13.47
N ARG A 135 2.89 -2.06 13.78
CA ARG A 135 4.10 -1.57 14.46
C ARG A 135 5.15 -1.00 13.52
N ASP A 136 5.04 -1.29 12.24
CA ASP A 136 6.06 -1.05 11.23
C ASP A 136 5.40 -0.89 9.85
N LEU A 137 4.57 0.14 9.72
CA LEU A 137 3.78 0.42 8.52
C LEU A 137 4.32 1.65 7.80
N HIS A 138 4.43 1.55 6.48
CA HIS A 138 4.64 2.67 5.56
C HIS A 138 3.48 2.75 4.58
N VAL A 139 2.84 3.90 4.50
CA VAL A 139 1.79 4.22 3.54
C VAL A 139 2.29 5.40 2.71
N VAL A 140 2.23 5.29 1.38
CA VAL A 140 2.67 6.37 0.49
C VAL A 140 1.83 6.43 -0.78
N VAL A 141 1.53 7.65 -1.22
CA VAL A 141 1.09 7.92 -2.58
C VAL A 141 2.28 8.42 -3.38
N ARG A 142 2.74 7.63 -4.35
CA ARG A 142 3.87 7.98 -5.22
C ARG A 142 3.42 8.29 -6.64
N ASP A 143 4.21 9.15 -7.28
CA ASP A 143 4.05 9.45 -8.70
C ASP A 143 4.37 8.19 -9.51
N ALA A 144 3.34 7.60 -10.10
CA ALA A 144 3.51 6.36 -10.86
C ALA A 144 4.29 6.57 -12.16
N GLY A 145 4.38 7.82 -12.64
CA GLY A 145 5.16 8.22 -13.81
C GLY A 145 6.66 8.41 -13.53
N GLN A 146 7.08 8.52 -12.27
CA GLN A 146 8.48 8.68 -11.86
C GLN A 146 8.91 7.53 -10.92
N GLY A 147 8.95 6.30 -11.45
CA GLY A 147 9.38 5.10 -10.74
C GLY A 147 9.33 3.86 -11.63
N PHE A 148 9.65 2.67 -11.08
CA PHE A 148 9.80 1.36 -11.75
C PHE A 148 8.59 0.90 -12.60
N ALA A 149 7.51 1.68 -12.65
CA ALA A 149 6.35 1.52 -13.51
C ALA A 149 6.28 2.62 -14.59
N ALA A 150 7.38 2.82 -15.33
CA ALA A 150 7.39 3.66 -16.52
C ALA A 150 6.32 3.13 -17.51
N GLY A 151 5.15 3.78 -17.55
CA GLY A 151 4.03 3.30 -18.36
C GLY A 151 2.64 3.79 -17.92
N PHE A 152 2.50 4.38 -16.72
CA PHE A 152 1.21 4.95 -16.33
C PHE A 152 0.94 6.31 -17.00
N PRO A 153 -0.30 6.58 -17.46
CA PRO A 153 -0.69 7.87 -18.02
C PRO A 153 -0.49 9.03 -17.03
N GLU A 154 -0.39 10.25 -17.56
CA GLU A 154 -0.43 11.45 -16.73
C GLU A 154 -1.70 11.48 -15.87
N GLY A 155 -1.56 11.90 -14.61
CA GLY A 155 -2.68 11.95 -13.66
C GLY A 155 -3.00 10.61 -13.01
N VAL A 156 -2.18 9.57 -13.19
CA VAL A 156 -2.23 8.32 -12.41
C VAL A 156 -1.10 8.32 -11.38
N ASP A 157 -1.47 8.15 -10.12
CA ASP A 157 -0.54 7.89 -9.02
C ASP A 157 -0.77 6.46 -8.50
N GLU A 158 0.10 5.99 -7.62
CA GLU A 158 -0.01 4.67 -7.00
C GLU A 158 -0.07 4.80 -5.48
N LEU A 159 -1.10 4.20 -4.87
CA LEU A 159 -1.15 3.98 -3.43
C LEU A 159 -0.35 2.72 -3.11
N VAL A 160 0.56 2.83 -2.15
CA VAL A 160 1.42 1.75 -1.68
C VAL A 160 1.31 1.65 -0.16
N VAL A 161 1.14 0.42 0.35
CA VAL A 161 1.22 0.08 1.76
C VAL A 161 2.22 -1.04 1.94
N GLU A 162 3.27 -0.78 2.71
CA GLU A 162 4.39 -1.70 2.92
C GLU A 162 4.59 -1.97 4.42
N VAL A 163 4.87 -3.24 4.72
CA VAL A 163 5.33 -3.68 6.05
C VAL A 163 6.60 -4.52 5.91
N PRO A 164 7.60 -4.36 6.80
CA PRO A 164 8.82 -5.15 6.77
C PRO A 164 8.57 -6.66 6.86
N GLY A 165 9.40 -7.39 6.13
CA GLY A 165 9.44 -8.84 6.13
C GLY A 165 8.37 -9.49 5.27
N LYS A 166 8.39 -10.82 5.34
CA LYS A 166 7.46 -11.73 4.68
C LYS A 166 6.33 -12.04 5.64
N VAL A 167 5.17 -11.42 5.47
CA VAL A 167 4.01 -11.69 6.33
C VAL A 167 3.37 -13.03 5.93
N ASP A 168 3.30 -13.93 6.89
CA ASP A 168 2.70 -15.27 6.80
C ASP A 168 1.49 -15.45 7.73
N ASP A 169 1.05 -14.38 8.41
CA ASP A 169 -0.21 -14.36 9.17
C ASP A 169 -1.36 -13.89 8.27
N GLY A 170 -2.23 -14.82 7.90
CA GLY A 170 -3.41 -14.55 7.06
C GLY A 170 -4.38 -13.52 7.65
N GLU A 171 -4.57 -13.49 8.97
CA GLU A 171 -5.44 -12.51 9.62
C GLU A 171 -4.80 -11.12 9.62
N ARG A 172 -3.47 -11.04 9.76
CA ARG A 172 -2.74 -9.78 9.57
C ARG A 172 -2.86 -9.28 8.13
N LEU A 173 -2.72 -10.16 7.14
CA LEU A 173 -2.88 -9.80 5.73
C LEU A 173 -4.29 -9.27 5.42
N LYS A 174 -5.35 -9.86 6.00
CA LYS A 174 -6.72 -9.35 5.88
C LYS A 174 -6.88 -7.95 6.47
N ARG A 175 -6.29 -7.69 7.64
CA ARG A 175 -6.32 -6.35 8.26
C ARG A 175 -5.57 -5.32 7.42
N LEU A 176 -4.41 -5.69 6.87
CA LEU A 176 -3.64 -4.84 5.96
C LEU A 176 -4.41 -4.56 4.66
N TYR A 177 -5.05 -5.57 4.07
CA TYR A 177 -5.93 -5.39 2.92
C TYR A 177 -7.09 -4.45 3.24
N ARG A 178 -7.76 -4.63 4.39
CA ARG A 178 -8.85 -3.75 4.81
C ARG A 178 -8.40 -2.30 4.99
N LEU A 179 -7.24 -2.09 5.60
CA LEU A 179 -6.61 -0.78 5.73
C LEU A 179 -6.32 -0.17 4.35
N PHE A 180 -5.75 -0.95 3.43
CA PHE A 180 -5.47 -0.53 2.06
C PHE A 180 -6.74 -0.10 1.32
N ALA A 181 -7.79 -0.93 1.38
CA ALA A 181 -9.08 -0.63 0.76
C ALA A 181 -9.71 0.65 1.34
N LEU A 182 -9.71 0.83 2.66
CA LEU A 182 -10.23 2.05 3.30
C LEU A 182 -9.47 3.31 2.85
N LEU A 183 -8.15 3.23 2.70
CA LEU A 183 -7.35 4.32 2.14
C LEU A 183 -7.74 4.60 0.69
N LEU A 184 -7.83 3.57 -0.15
CA LEU A 184 -8.13 3.70 -1.57
C LEU A 184 -9.52 4.32 -1.82
N HIS A 185 -10.55 3.80 -1.15
CA HIS A 185 -11.90 4.37 -1.17
C HIS A 185 -11.92 5.77 -0.58
N GLY A 186 -11.15 6.02 0.48
CA GLY A 186 -10.99 7.32 1.10
C GLY A 186 -10.42 8.37 0.16
N ILE A 187 -9.37 8.02 -0.59
CA ILE A 187 -8.76 8.88 -1.60
C ILE A 187 -9.74 9.12 -2.77
N GLY A 188 -10.43 8.07 -3.22
CA GLY A 188 -11.43 8.15 -4.30
C GLY A 188 -12.52 9.19 -4.02
N ARG A 189 -12.90 9.42 -2.75
CA ARG A 189 -13.88 10.46 -2.37
C ARG A 189 -13.41 11.90 -2.66
N PHE A 190 -12.10 12.13 -2.74
CA PHE A 190 -11.52 13.45 -3.03
C PHE A 190 -11.19 13.65 -4.51
N SER A 191 -11.15 12.58 -5.30
CA SER A 191 -10.84 12.64 -6.72
C SER A 191 -12.07 13.07 -7.51
N SER A 192 -11.94 14.15 -8.29
CA SER A 192 -12.98 14.60 -9.21
C SER A 192 -13.27 13.57 -10.30
N ALA A 193 -12.29 12.74 -10.65
CA ALA A 193 -12.44 11.67 -11.63
C ALA A 193 -13.40 10.57 -11.15
N TYR A 194 -13.45 10.28 -9.85
CA TYR A 194 -14.37 9.29 -9.28
C TYR A 194 -15.83 9.78 -9.14
N ARG A 195 -16.10 11.07 -9.40
CA ARG A 195 -17.47 11.58 -9.58
C ARG A 195 -17.98 11.47 -11.01
N SER A 196 -17.17 10.97 -11.95
CA SER A 196 -17.46 10.93 -13.38
C SER A 196 -16.85 9.68 -14.01
N ASP A 197 -17.58 8.55 -13.94
CA ASP A 197 -17.47 7.32 -14.73
C ASP A 197 -16.08 6.72 -15.08
N SER A 198 -15.88 5.50 -14.56
CA SER A 198 -15.16 4.33 -15.10
C SER A 198 -13.93 4.59 -15.99
N VAL A 199 -12.73 4.41 -15.43
CA VAL A 199 -11.49 4.30 -16.23
C VAL A 199 -11.09 2.83 -16.34
N ALA A 200 -11.25 2.27 -17.54
CA ALA A 200 -10.69 0.97 -17.90
C ALA A 200 -9.17 1.07 -18.00
N LEU A 201 -8.45 0.21 -17.27
CA LEU A 201 -7.01 0.03 -17.43
C LEU A 201 -6.68 -0.57 -18.81
N PRO A 202 -5.58 -0.16 -19.46
CA PRO A 202 -5.12 -0.80 -20.68
C PRO A 202 -4.69 -2.24 -20.36
N LYS A 203 -5.05 -3.16 -21.26
CA LYS A 203 -4.58 -4.54 -21.23
C LYS A 203 -3.07 -4.55 -21.48
N GLY A 204 -2.31 -4.99 -20.48
CA GLY A 204 -0.94 -5.50 -20.69
C GLY A 204 -0.98 -6.83 -21.41
#